data_AF-A0A5T1M5E6-F1
#
_entry.id   AF-A0A5T1M5E6-F1
#
_cell.length_a   1.000
_cell.length_b   1.000
_cell.length_c   1.000
_cell.angle_alpha   90.00
_cell.angle_beta   90.00
_cell.angle_gamma   90.00
#
_symmetry.space_group_name_H-M   'P 1'
#
loop_
_entity.id
_entity.type
_entity.pdbx_description
1 polymer ?
#
loop_
_entity_poly.entity_id
_entity_poly.type
_entity_poly.pdbx_seq_one_letter_code
_entity_poly.pdbx_strand_id
1 'polypeptide(L)'
;MALYYRYKKSLILELILFVFCIGLFLHFIPGINNIKVLDKVYASENSAPFTLYFNFDKPIGVFILFLLLPALFTNKNYVKASLLKW
;
A
#
# COMPACT_ATOMS: atom_id res chain seq x y z
N MET A 1 -16.34 -24.71 -8.70
CA MET A 1 -15.00 -25.30 -8.49
C MET A 1 -13.85 -24.30 -8.69
N ALA A 2 -13.78 -23.57 -9.81
CA ALA A 2 -12.71 -22.59 -10.08
C ALA A 2 -12.63 -21.42 -9.07
N LEU A 3 -13.78 -20.90 -8.60
CA LEU A 3 -13.82 -19.89 -7.54
C LEU A 3 -13.27 -20.41 -6.20
N TYR A 4 -13.60 -21.66 -5.83
CA TYR A 4 -13.09 -22.32 -4.63
C TYR A 4 -11.57 -22.58 -4.73
N TYR A 5 -11.07 -22.99 -5.90
CA TYR A 5 -9.64 -23.17 -6.15
C TYR A 5 -8.86 -21.84 -6.15
N ARG A 6 -9.47 -20.76 -6.65
CA ARG A 6 -8.94 -19.38 -6.58
C ARG A 6 -8.89 -18.87 -5.14
N TYR A 7 -9.87 -19.23 -4.31
CA TYR A 7 -9.98 -18.83 -2.91
C TYR A 7 -9.02 -19.61 -1.99
N LYS A 8 -8.83 -20.92 -2.23
CA LYS A 8 -7.92 -21.75 -1.42
C LYS A 8 -6.44 -21.38 -1.60
N LYS A 9 -6.04 -20.88 -2.79
CA LYS A 9 -4.73 -20.25 -3.02
C LYS A 9 -4.60 -18.87 -2.35
N SER A 10 -5.72 -18.18 -2.09
CA SER A 10 -5.76 -16.86 -1.48
C SER A 10 -5.40 -16.88 0.00
N LEU A 11 -5.86 -17.89 0.76
CA LEU A 11 -5.69 -17.94 2.22
C LEU A 11 -4.23 -17.93 2.70
N ILE A 12 -3.33 -18.64 2.00
CA ILE A 12 -1.91 -18.67 2.36
C ILE A 12 -1.27 -17.30 2.13
N LEU A 13 -1.58 -16.68 0.99
CA LEU A 13 -1.09 -15.33 0.67
C LEU A 13 -1.66 -14.31 1.65
N GLU A 14 -2.96 -14.42 1.97
CA GLU A 14 -3.63 -13.58 2.95
C GLU A 14 -2.98 -13.65 4.32
N LEU A 15 -2.63 -14.86 4.77
CA LEU A 15 -1.99 -15.07 6.06
C LEU A 15 -0.54 -14.55 6.09
N ILE A 16 0.24 -14.76 5.02
CA ILE A 16 1.59 -14.20 4.88
C ILE A 16 1.54 -12.67 4.93
N LEU A 17 0.63 -12.08 4.16
CA LEU A 17 0.47 -10.63 4.07
C LEU A 17 -0.06 -10.03 5.38
N PHE A 18 -0.97 -10.72 6.08
CA PHE A 18 -1.45 -10.31 7.39
C PHE A 18 -0.31 -10.27 8.43
N VAL A 19 0.51 -11.33 8.49
CA VAL A 19 1.70 -11.37 9.35
C VAL A 19 2.69 -10.27 8.96
N PHE A 20 2.88 -10.02 7.65
CA PHE A 20 3.74 -8.95 7.16
C PHE A 20 3.25 -7.55 7.57
N CYS A 21 1.94 -7.28 7.48
CA CYS A 21 1.32 -6.04 7.95
C CYS A 21 1.53 -5.84 9.46
N ILE A 22 1.39 -6.89 10.27
CA ILE A 22 1.69 -6.84 11.71
C ILE A 22 3.17 -6.54 11.94
N GLY A 23 4.07 -7.20 11.21
CA GLY A 23 5.51 -7.00 11.31
C GLY A 23 5.95 -5.58 10.96
N LEU A 24 5.35 -4.97 9.94
CA LEU A 24 5.54 -3.56 9.60
C LEU A 24 4.98 -2.64 10.69
N PHE A 25 3.77 -2.89 11.19
CA PHE A 25 3.13 -2.07 12.23
C PHE A 25 3.94 -2.05 13.53
N LEU A 26 4.45 -3.20 13.95
CA LEU A 26 5.29 -3.36 15.13
C LEU A 26 6.75 -2.91 14.93
N HIS A 27 7.11 -2.41 13.74
CA HIS A 27 8.47 -2.01 13.38
C HIS A 27 9.52 -3.13 13.57
N PHE A 28 9.10 -4.40 13.44
CA PHE A 28 10.03 -5.54 13.51
C PHE A 28 10.89 -5.67 12.26
N ILE A 29 10.44 -5.10 11.14
CA ILE A 29 11.24 -4.94 9.95
C ILE A 29 11.98 -3.61 10.10
N PRO A 30 13.32 -3.57 10.04
CA PRO A 30 14.07 -2.32 10.10
C PRO A 30 13.54 -1.41 8.98
N GLY A 31 13.01 -0.25 9.37
CA GLY A 31 12.50 0.73 8.42
C GLY A 31 13.59 1.09 7.43
N ILE A 32 13.20 1.33 6.17
CA ILE A 32 14.09 1.97 5.20
C ILE A 32 14.47 3.31 5.83
N ASN A 33 15.77 3.56 6.04
CA ASN A 33 16.29 4.79 6.64
C ASN A 33 15.49 5.99 6.13
N ASN A 34 14.61 6.54 6.99
CA ASN A 34 13.66 7.57 6.59
C ASN A 34 14.45 8.67 5.91
N ILE A 35 14.23 8.85 4.60
CA ILE A 35 15.12 9.67 3.80
C ILE A 35 14.91 11.10 4.27
N LYS A 36 15.98 11.77 4.71
CA LYS A 36 15.88 13.18 5.05
C LYS A 36 15.71 13.97 3.75
N VAL A 37 14.53 14.55 3.56
CA VAL A 37 14.19 15.31 2.35
C VAL A 37 14.43 16.81 2.57
N LEU A 38 14.09 17.33 3.75
CA LEU A 38 14.35 18.71 4.12
C LEU A 38 15.16 18.73 5.41
N ASP A 39 16.21 19.53 5.45
CA ASP A 39 17.04 19.72 6.64
C ASP A 39 16.99 21.17 7.10
N LYS A 40 16.36 21.41 8.26
CA LYS A 40 16.25 22.72 8.91
C LYS A 40 15.79 23.85 7.97
N VAL A 41 14.80 23.57 7.14
CA VAL A 41 14.24 24.53 6.18
C VAL A 41 13.16 25.37 6.86
N TYR A 42 13.07 26.64 6.47
CA TYR A 42 12.00 27.55 6.90
C TYR A 42 10.84 27.47 5.90
N ALA A 43 9.62 27.25 6.39
CA ALA A 43 8.41 27.24 5.55
C ALA A 43 7.96 28.66 5.16
N SER A 44 8.25 29.65 6.01
CA SER A 44 8.00 31.08 5.83
C SER A 44 8.94 31.92 6.70
N GLU A 45 8.97 33.23 6.47
CA GLU A 45 9.85 34.19 7.17
C GLU A 45 9.75 34.10 8.70
N ASN A 46 8.55 33.84 9.23
CA ASN A 46 8.27 33.76 10.66
C ASN A 46 8.14 32.32 11.18
N SER A 47 8.45 31.30 10.36
CA SER A 47 8.37 29.90 10.78
C SER A 47 9.61 29.47 11.58
N ALA A 48 9.46 28.47 12.45
CA ALA A 48 10.61 27.78 13.01
C ALA A 48 11.20 26.81 11.97
N PRO A 49 12.52 26.56 11.97
CA PRO A 49 13.13 25.62 11.04
C PRO A 49 12.63 24.20 11.33
N PHE A 50 12.24 23.47 10.29
CA PHE A 50 11.79 22.08 10.40
C PHE A 50 12.63 21.16 9.52
N THR A 51 12.68 19.89 9.92
CA THR A 51 13.36 18.82 9.17
C THR A 51 12.29 17.79 8.79
N LEU A 52 12.23 17.45 7.51
CA LEU A 52 11.26 16.48 6.98
C LEU A 52 11.97 15.18 6.64
N TYR A 53 11.54 14.10 7.27
CA TYR A 53 11.94 12.74 6.94
C TYR A 53 10.81 12.05 6.20
N PHE A 54 11.12 11.44 5.05
CA PHE A 54 10.16 10.70 4.26
C PHE A 54 10.13 9.24 4.72
N ASN A 55 9.01 8.86 5.32
CA ASN A 55 8.75 7.54 5.84
C ASN A 55 8.12 6.67 4.75
N PHE A 56 8.97 5.99 3.98
CA PHE A 56 8.55 5.15 2.84
C PHE A 56 7.85 3.85 3.27
N ASP A 57 8.09 3.42 4.50
CA ASP A 57 7.46 2.26 5.17
C ASP A 57 5.92 2.38 5.24
N LYS A 58 5.40 3.56 5.59
CA LYS A 58 3.97 3.79 5.81
C LYS A 58 3.12 3.57 4.54
N PRO A 59 3.49 4.13 3.36
CA PRO A 59 2.78 3.83 2.11
C PRO A 59 2.87 2.36 1.69
N ILE A 60 4.04 1.72 1.85
CA ILE A 60 4.23 0.33 1.45
C ILE A 60 3.19 -0.57 2.10
N GLY A 61 2.93 -0.41 3.41
CA GLY A 61 1.92 -1.19 4.11
C GLY A 61 0.52 -1.09 3.48
N VAL A 62 0.12 0.10 3.03
CA VAL A 62 -1.18 0.34 2.37
C VAL A 62 -1.25 -0.35 0.99
N PHE A 63 -0.19 -0.25 0.19
CA PHE A 63 -0.16 -0.91 -1.12
C PHE A 63 -0.16 -2.43 -1.00
N ILE A 64 0.52 -2.94 0.01
CA ILE A 64 0.53 -4.36 0.38
C ILE A 64 -0.88 -4.82 0.79
N LEU A 65 -1.61 -4.04 1.58
CA LEU A 65 -3.02 -4.30 1.89
C LEU A 65 -3.93 -4.33 0.64
N PHE A 66 -3.64 -3.56 -0.40
CA PHE A 66 -4.41 -3.65 -1.65
C PHE A 66 -4.22 -4.98 -2.38
N LEU A 67 -3.04 -5.61 -2.27
CA LEU A 67 -2.81 -6.95 -2.83
C LEU A 67 -3.65 -8.02 -2.12
N LEU A 68 -4.03 -7.80 -0.85
CA LEU A 68 -4.95 -8.66 -0.09
C LEU A 68 -6.41 -8.53 -0.51
N LEU A 69 -6.77 -7.47 -1.22
CA LEU A 69 -8.14 -7.15 -1.58
C LEU A 69 -8.32 -7.17 -3.11
N PRO A 70 -8.02 -8.29 -3.81
CA PRO A 70 -8.13 -8.35 -5.27
C PRO A 70 -9.57 -8.13 -5.77
N ALA A 71 -10.57 -8.35 -4.90
CA ALA A 71 -11.96 -8.06 -5.20
C ALA A 71 -12.24 -6.56 -5.42
N LEU A 72 -11.45 -5.67 -4.80
CA LEU A 72 -11.56 -4.22 -4.93
C LEU A 72 -11.27 -3.74 -6.36
N PHE A 73 -10.46 -4.51 -7.10
CA PHE A 73 -10.11 -4.24 -8.50
C PHE A 73 -10.91 -5.08 -9.51
N THR A 74 -11.91 -5.85 -9.04
CA THR A 74 -12.74 -6.67 -9.91
C THR A 74 -14.07 -5.95 -10.17
N ASN A 75 -14.27 -5.45 -11.40
CA ASN A 75 -15.56 -4.91 -11.81
C ASN A 75 -16.47 -6.05 -12.33
N LYS A 76 -17.50 -6.40 -11.56
CA LYS A 76 -18.49 -7.43 -11.95
C LYS A 76 -19.40 -6.99 -13.10
N ASN A 77 -19.56 -5.67 -13.29
CA ASN A 77 -20.39 -5.06 -14.32
C ASN A 77 -19.53 -4.53 -15.49
N TYR A 78 -18.37 -5.14 -15.73
CA TYR A 78 -17.51 -4.74 -16.84
C TYR A 78 -18.26 -4.91 -18.17
N VAL A 79 -18.61 -3.78 -18.78
CA VAL A 79 -19.05 -3.72 -20.18
C VAL A 79 -17.83 -3.37 -21.00
N LYS A 80 -17.45 -4.27 -21.92
CA LYS A 80 -16.35 -4.01 -22.85
C LYS A 80 -16.71 -2.80 -23.69
N ALA A 81 -15.92 -1.72 -23.57
CA ALA A 81 -16.07 -0.56 -24.43
C ALA A 81 -15.94 -1.02 -25.90
N SER A 82 -16.98 -0.77 -26.68
CA SER A 82 -17.01 -1.04 -28.11
C SER A 82 -16.72 0.26 -28.83
N LEU A 83 -15.69 0.27 -29.69
CA LEU A 83 -15.41 1.43 -30.56
C LEU A 83 -16.56 1.75 -31.52
N LEU A 84 -17.47 0.80 -31.75
CA LEU A 84 -18.61 0.92 -32.65
C LEU A 84 -19.91 1.36 -31.95
N LYS A 85 -19.92 1.42 -30.61
CA LYS A 85 -21.02 2.01 -29.84
C LYS A 85 -20.55 3.34 -29.27
N TRP A 86 -20.66 4.38 -30.09
CA TRP A 86 -20.73 5.77 -29.63
C TRP A 86 -22.20 6.18 -29.55
#